data_AF-A0A4V3ET16-F1
#
_entry.id   AF-A0A4V3ET16-F1
#
_cell.length_a   1.000
_cell.length_b   1.000
_cell.length_c   1.000
_cell.angle_alpha   90.00
_cell.angle_beta   90.00
_cell.angle_gamma   90.00
#
_symmetry.space_group_name_H-M   'P 1'
#
loop_
_entity.id
_entity.type
_entity.pdbx_description
1 polymer ?
#
loop_
_entity_poly.entity_id
_entity_poly.type
_entity_poly.pdbx_seq_one_letter_code
_entity_poly.pdbx_strand_id
1 'polypeptide(L)'
;MLIIAHRLSTIRNCDIIYVMDKGRVVEVGDHETLLKKKGYYNKLYISQVGELDSSIDKAKEEIAYANNEGITGEEGDNDIYEYR
;
A
#
# COMPACT_ATOMS: atom_id res chain seq x y z
N MET A 1 15.90 -10.87 -14.25
CA MET A 1 15.01 -11.96 -14.71
C MET A 1 13.84 -11.33 -15.45
N LEU A 2 13.44 -11.88 -16.59
CA LEU A 2 12.28 -11.39 -17.35
C LEU A 2 11.13 -12.38 -17.19
N ILE A 3 9.96 -11.90 -16.78
CA ILE A 3 8.78 -12.74 -16.55
C ILE A 3 7.62 -12.16 -17.36
N ILE A 4 6.98 -13.00 -18.17
CA ILE A 4 5.67 -12.70 -18.74
C ILE A 4 4.65 -13.42 -17.86
N ALA A 5 3.95 -12.66 -17.03
CA ALA A 5 3.07 -13.22 -16.01
C ALA A 5 1.60 -12.93 -16.33
N HIS A 6 0.77 -13.95 -16.16
CA HIS A 6 -0.69 -13.82 -16.14
C HIS A 6 -1.25 -13.72 -14.72
N ARG A 7 -0.47 -14.15 -13.71
CA ARG A 7 -0.87 -14.14 -12.30
C ARG A 7 -0.28 -12.94 -11.60
N LEU A 8 -1.14 -12.12 -11.02
CA LEU A 8 -0.74 -10.88 -10.37
C LEU A 8 0.20 -11.05 -9.17
N SER A 9 0.08 -12.17 -8.44
CA SER A 9 0.95 -12.50 -7.30
C SER A 9 2.43 -12.60 -7.69
N THR A 10 2.74 -12.96 -8.93
CA THR A 10 4.11 -13.03 -9.43
C THR A 10 4.66 -11.65 -9.83
N ILE A 11 3.78 -10.70 -10.18
CA ILE A 11 4.13 -9.37 -10.67
C ILE A 11 4.33 -8.38 -9.52
N ARG A 12 3.67 -8.60 -8.37
CA ARG A 12 3.71 -7.71 -7.19
C ARG A 12 5.13 -7.43 -6.69
N ASN A 13 6.02 -8.43 -6.77
CA ASN A 13 7.38 -8.34 -6.26
C ASN A 13 8.42 -7.96 -7.33
N CYS A 14 7.99 -7.53 -8.52
CA CYS A 14 8.90 -7.11 -9.58
C CYS A 14 9.43 -5.69 -9.32
N ASP A 15 10.73 -5.49 -9.52
CA ASP A 15 11.37 -4.17 -9.41
C ASP A 15 10.81 -3.18 -10.45
N ILE A 16 10.52 -3.68 -11.65
CA ILE A 16 9.95 -2.89 -12.76
C ILE A 16 8.90 -3.74 -13.46
N ILE A 17 7.74 -3.12 -13.72
CA ILE A 17 6.61 -3.71 -14.44
C ILE A 17 6.38 -2.89 -15.71
N TYR A 18 6.24 -3.59 -16.83
CA TYR A 18 5.86 -3.01 -18.12
C TYR A 18 4.45 -3.48 -18.50
N VAL A 19 3.52 -2.55 -18.60
CA VAL A 19 2.15 -2.83 -19.02
C VAL A 19 2.06 -2.64 -20.53
N MET A 20 1.56 -3.66 -21.22
CA MET A 20 1.40 -3.64 -22.68
C MET A 20 -0.07 -3.60 -23.06
N ASP A 21 -0.41 -2.77 -24.05
CA ASP A 21 -1.69 -2.80 -24.76
C ASP A 21 -1.43 -2.72 -26.27
N LYS A 22 -2.09 -3.59 -27.04
CA LYS A 22 -1.98 -3.63 -28.53
C LYS A 22 -0.54 -3.60 -29.06
N GLY A 23 0.37 -4.31 -28.38
CA GLY A 23 1.78 -4.39 -28.76
C GLY A 23 2.62 -3.16 -28.43
N ARG A 24 2.12 -2.23 -27.62
CA ARG A 24 2.86 -1.04 -27.15
C ARG A 24 2.91 -1.02 -25.63
N VAL A 25 4.01 -0.50 -25.09
CA VAL A 25 4.12 -0.21 -23.64
C VAL A 25 3.28 1.02 -23.35
N VAL A 26 2.27 0.87 -22.49
CA VAL A 26 1.38 1.96 -22.07
C VAL A 26 1.74 2.51 -20.70
N GLU A 27 2.31 1.69 -19.81
CA GLU A 27 2.75 2.10 -18.47
C GLU A 27 4.02 1.38 -18.05
N VAL A 28 4.84 2.06 -17.25
CA VAL A 28 6.07 1.54 -16.64
C VAL A 28 6.20 2.06 -15.22
N GLY A 29 6.62 1.19 -14.31
CA GLY A 29 6.93 1.53 -12.92
C GLY A 29 6.97 0.30 -12.02
N ASP A 30 7.20 0.52 -10.72
CA ASP A 30 6.99 -0.49 -9.69
C ASP A 30 5.49 -0.65 -9.36
N HIS A 31 5.17 -1.67 -8.57
CA HIS A 31 3.81 -2.01 -8.16
C HIS A 31 3.05 -0.83 -7.51
N GLU A 32 3.66 -0.19 -6.52
CA GLU A 32 3.05 0.88 -5.72
C GLU A 32 2.77 2.12 -6.58
N THR A 33 3.75 2.50 -7.40
CA THR A 33 3.64 3.65 -8.30
C THR A 33 2.54 3.45 -9.33
N LEU A 34 2.44 2.25 -9.91
CA LEU A 34 1.41 1.93 -10.91
C LEU A 34 0.01 1.82 -10.31
N LEU A 35 -0.14 1.32 -9.08
CA LEU A 35 -1.41 1.33 -8.35
C LEU A 35 -1.89 2.77 -8.08
N LYS A 36 -1.00 3.63 -7.57
CA LYS A 36 -1.31 5.04 -7.26
C LYS A 36 -1.71 5.85 -8.49
N LYS A 37 -1.15 5.54 -9.66
CA LYS A 37 -1.52 6.17 -10.95
C LYS A 37 -2.96 5.89 -11.36
N LYS A 38 -3.63 4.87 -10.78
CA LYS A 38 -5.00 4.46 -11.11
C LYS A 38 -5.22 4.22 -12.62
N GLY A 39 -4.17 3.80 -13.31
CA GLY A 39 -4.12 3.57 -14.76
C GLY A 39 -4.57 2.17 -15.19
N TYR A 40 -4.03 1.70 -16.31
CA TYR A 40 -4.29 0.36 -16.86
C TYR A 40 -3.88 -0.75 -15.89
N TYR A 41 -2.72 -0.62 -15.25
CA TYR A 41 -2.28 -1.59 -14.25
C TYR A 41 -3.30 -1.75 -13.12
N ASN A 42 -3.78 -0.63 -12.57
CA ASN A 42 -4.74 -0.62 -11.47
C ASN A 42 -6.08 -1.25 -11.87
N LYS A 43 -6.56 -1.00 -13.10
CA LYS A 43 -7.80 -1.63 -13.60
C LYS A 43 -7.67 -3.15 -13.70
N LEU A 44 -6.55 -3.64 -14.24
CA LEU A 44 -6.26 -5.08 -14.29
C LEU A 44 -6.14 -5.66 -12.88
N TYR A 45 -5.53 -4.92 -11.97
CA TYR A 45 -5.36 -5.31 -10.58
C TYR A 45 -6.68 -5.52 -9.86
N ILE A 46 -7.55 -4.52 -9.91
CA ILE A 46 -8.88 -4.59 -9.30
C ILE A 46 -9.71 -5.72 -9.92
N SER A 47 -9.62 -5.93 -11.23
CA SER A 47 -10.35 -7.02 -11.90
C SER A 47 -9.90 -8.42 -11.49
N GLN A 48 -8.67 -8.59 -10.99
CA GLN A 48 -8.13 -9.89 -10.60
C GLN A 48 -8.08 -10.11 -9.08
N VAL A 49 -8.02 -9.03 -8.30
CA VAL A 49 -7.72 -9.07 -6.84
C VAL A 49 -8.73 -8.25 -6.00
N GLY A 50 -9.49 -7.36 -6.63
CA GLY A 50 -10.17 -6.21 -5.99
C GLY A 50 -11.14 -6.47 -4.83
N GLU A 51 -11.57 -7.70 -4.60
CA GLU A 51 -12.40 -8.01 -3.44
C GLU A 51 -11.61 -8.18 -2.13
N LEU A 52 -10.32 -8.53 -2.18
CA LEU A 52 -9.59 -8.92 -0.95
C LEU A 52 -8.74 -7.80 -0.34
N ASP A 53 -8.02 -7.02 -1.15
CA ASP A 53 -7.12 -5.96 -0.63
C ASP A 53 -7.86 -4.68 -0.23
N SER A 54 -9.01 -4.38 -0.88
CA SER A 54 -9.79 -3.18 -0.57
C SER A 54 -10.40 -3.20 0.85
N SER A 55 -10.65 -4.40 1.40
CA SER A 55 -11.08 -4.58 2.79
C SER A 55 -9.94 -4.35 3.79
N ILE A 56 -8.70 -4.67 3.42
CA ILE A 56 -7.51 -4.51 4.27
C ILE A 56 -7.09 -3.04 4.34
N ASP A 57 -7.11 -2.33 3.21
CA ASP A 57 -6.73 -0.91 3.17
C ASP A 57 -7.70 -0.03 3.96
N LYS A 58 -9.01 -0.29 3.85
CA LYS A 58 -10.03 0.39 4.66
C LYS A 58 -9.86 0.13 6.16
N ALA A 59 -9.60 -1.13 6.54
CA ALA A 59 -9.37 -1.49 7.93
C ALA A 59 -8.10 -0.82 8.49
N LYS A 60 -7.04 -0.70 7.69
CA LYS A 60 -5.81 0.01 8.07
C LYS A 60 -6.01 1.50 8.24
N GLU A 61 -6.80 2.15 7.38
CA GLU A 61 -7.15 3.58 7.53
C GLU A 61 -8.00 3.83 8.79
N GLU A 62 -8.99 2.98 9.08
CA GLU A 62 -9.82 3.08 10.29
C GLU A 62 -8.98 2.90 11.57
N ILE A 63 -8.07 1.91 11.59
CA ILE A 63 -7.16 1.68 12.73
C ILE A 63 -6.14 2.82 12.87
N ALA A 64 -5.62 3.37 11.76
CA ALA A 64 -4.67 4.48 11.80
C ALA A 64 -5.31 5.77 12.35
N TYR A 65 -6.58 6.02 12.06
CA TYR A 65 -7.33 7.14 12.64
C TYR A 65 -7.55 6.94 14.15
N ALA A 66 -7.95 5.74 14.58
CA ALA A 66 -8.21 5.44 15.99
C ALA A 66 -6.97 5.55 16.90
N ASN A 67 -5.77 5.29 16.37
CA ASN A 67 -4.53 5.34 17.15
C ASN A 67 -3.95 6.76 17.34
N ASN A 68 -4.55 7.80 16.75
CA ASN A 68 -4.09 9.19 16.91
C ASN A 68 -4.83 10.00 17.99
N GLU A 69 -5.86 9.44 18.66
CA GLU A 69 -6.60 10.12 19.75
C GLU A 69 -6.10 9.73 21.16
N GLY A 70 -4.79 9.54 21.34
CA GLY A 70 -4.24 8.95 22.58
C GLY A 70 -3.11 9.70 23.30
N ILE A 71 -2.65 10.86 22.83
CA ILE A 71 -1.60 11.62 23.53
C ILE A 71 -1.91 13.12 23.51
N THR A 72 -2.80 13.55 24.39
CA THR A 72 -2.72 14.89 25.01
C THR A 72 -2.39 14.67 26.48
N GLY A 73 -1.15 14.26 26.74
CA GLY A 73 -0.58 14.31 28.08
C GLY A 73 -0.32 15.77 28.42
N GLU A 74 -1.07 16.30 29.38
CA GLU A 74 -0.75 17.55 30.04
C GLU A 74 0.63 17.41 30.71
N GLU A 75 1.52 18.37 30.43
CA GLU A 75 2.78 18.57 31.13
C GLU A 75 2.52 18.94 32.59
N GLY A 76 3.25 18.34 33.55
CA GLY A 76 3.29 18.83 34.92
C GLY A 76 3.93 17.89 35.94
N ASP A 77 5.15 18.23 36.34
CA ASP A 77 5.94 17.77 37.51
C ASP A 77 6.37 16.30 37.62
N ASN A 78 7.57 16.03 37.10
CA ASN A 78 8.45 14.97 37.59
C ASN A 78 9.15 15.43 38.88
N ASP A 79 8.48 15.32 40.03
CA ASP A 79 9.17 15.19 41.31
C ASP A 79 9.55 13.71 41.53
N ILE A 80 10.75 13.36 41.04
CA ILE A 80 11.43 12.11 41.37
C ILE A 80 11.85 12.16 42.85
N TYR A 81 11.04 11.56 43.73
CA TYR A 81 11.45 11.24 45.10
C TYR A 81 12.38 10.01 45.09
N GLU A 82 13.67 10.24 45.35
CA GLU A 82 14.63 9.20 45.72
C GLU A 82 14.20 8.53 47.04
N TYR A 83 14.09 7.20 47.06
CA TYR A 83 13.97 6.42 48.29
C TYR A 83 15.35 5.87 48.68
N ARG A 84 15.78 6.23 49.90
CA ARG A 84 16.97 5.67 50.57
C ARG A 84 16.70 4.27 51.10
#